data_AF-A0A914VHV1-F1
#
_entry.id   AF-A0A914VHV1-F1
#
_cell.length_a   1.000
_cell.length_b   1.000
_cell.length_c   1.000
_cell.angle_alpha   90.00
_cell.angle_beta   90.00
_cell.angle_gamma   90.00
#
_symmetry.space_group_name_H-M   'P 1'
#
loop_
_entity.id
_entity.type
_entity.pdbx_description
1 polymer ?
#
loop_
_entity_poly.entity_id
_entity_poly.type
_entity_poly.pdbx_seq_one_letter_code
_entity_poly.pdbx_strand_id
1 'polypeptide(L)' 'MSTPVEELCKGFPVEFAHYLKYCKGLGFEEKPDYSHLR' A
#
# COMPACT_ATOMS: atom_id res chain seq x y z
N MET A 1 2.95 8.68 -16.96
CA MET A 1 1.91 9.02 -15.97
C MET A 1 1.81 7.89 -14.97
N SER A 2 1.84 8.17 -13.68
CA SER A 2 1.59 7.16 -12.63
C SER A 2 0.16 7.33 -12.14
N THR A 3 -0.61 6.25 -12.08
CA THR A 3 -1.94 6.26 -11.44
C THR A 3 -1.77 6.38 -9.92
N PRO A 4 -2.47 7.30 -9.24
CA PRO A 4 -2.52 7.36 -7.78
C PRO A 4 -3.10 6.07 -7.19
N VAL A 5 -2.64 5.67 -6.00
CA VAL A 5 -3.14 4.45 -5.33
C VAL A 5 -4.63 4.59 -5.00
N GLU A 6 -5.07 5.80 -4.68
CA GLU A 6 -6.46 6.15 -4.40
C GLU A 6 -7.37 5.92 -5.60
N GLU A 7 -6.92 6.30 -6.80
CA GLU A 7 -7.65 6.09 -8.05
C GLU A 7 -7.63 4.60 -8.44
N LEU A 8 -6.52 3.90 -8.19
CA LEU A 8 -6.39 2.47 -8.47
C LEU A 8 -7.33 1.62 -7.58
N CYS A 9 -7.46 1.97 -6.30
CA CYS A 9 -8.27 1.22 -5.33
C CYS A 9 -9.71 1.74 -5.20
N LYS A 10 -10.14 2.67 -6.06
CA LYS A 10 -11.48 3.24 -6.00
C LYS A 10 -12.56 2.16 -6.18
N GLY A 11 -13.49 2.09 -5.24
CA GLY A 11 -14.56 1.08 -5.23
C GLY A 11 -14.19 -0.25 -4.57
N PHE A 12 -12.95 -0.39 -4.07
CA PHE A 12 -12.50 -1.53 -3.28
C PHE A 12 -12.35 -1.15 -1.79
N PRO A 13 -12.22 -2.13 -0.88
CA PRO A 13 -11.89 -1.89 0.52
C PRO A 13 -10.64 -1.03 0.69
N VAL A 14 -10.65 -0.16 1.70
CA VAL A 14 -9.59 0.85 1.95
C VAL A 14 -8.25 0.19 2.27
N GLU A 15 -8.31 -1.04 2.78
CA GLU A 15 -7.20 -1.91 3.14
C GLU A 15 -6.27 -2.14 1.95
N PHE A 16 -6.79 -2.23 0.72
CA PHE A 16 -5.96 -2.36 -0.48
C PHE A 16 -5.12 -1.11 -0.73
N ALA A 17 -5.71 0.08 -0.56
CA ALA A 17 -4.98 1.34 -0.71
C ALA A 17 -3.92 1.48 0.39
N HIS A 18 -4.24 1.10 1.63
CA HIS A 18 -3.29 1.10 2.75
C HIS A 18 -2.12 0.15 2.51
N TYR A 19 -2.39 -1.09 2.08
CA TYR A 19 -1.36 -2.07 1.76
C TYR A 19 -0.41 -1.55 0.68
N LEU A 20 -0.95 -1.02 -0.43
CA LEU A 20 -0.12 -0.52 -1.54
C LEU A 20 0.69 0.72 -1.15
N LYS A 21 0.14 1.60 -0.30
CA LYS A 21 0.87 2.74 0.25
C LYS A 21 2.00 2.29 1.17
N TYR A 22 1.74 1.32 2.04
CA TYR A 22 2.74 0.72 2.91
C TYR A 22 3.90 0.12 2.09
N CYS A 23 3.59 -0.72 1.10
CA CYS A 23 4.60 -1.33 0.25
C CYS A 23 5.44 -0.31 -0.55
N LYS A 24 4.82 0.80 -0.99
CA LYS A 24 5.54 1.88 -1.69
C LYS A 24 6.38 2.75 -0.76
N GLY A 25 6.07 2.79 0.53
CA GLY A 25 6.77 3.58 1.55
C GLY A 25 7.95 2.85 2.19
N LEU A 26 8.04 1.53 2.05
CA LEU A 26 9.14 0.72 2.57
C LEU A 26 10.49 1.16 1.99
N GLY A 27 11.44 1.42 2.87
CA GLY A 27 12.84 1.62 2.49
C GLY A 27 13.43 0.35 1.85
N PHE A 28 14.48 0.52 1.04
CA PHE A 28 15.12 -0.59 0.32
C PHE A 28 15.62 -1.71 1.25
N GLU A 29 16.13 -1.35 2.43
CA GLU A 29 16.62 -2.30 3.45
C GLU A 29 15.62 -2.48 4.61
N GLU A 30 14.44 -1.86 4.52
CA GLU A 30 13.45 -1.91 5.59
C GLU A 30 12.73 -3.27 5.58
N LYS A 31 12.70 -3.92 6.73
CA LYS A 31 11.98 -5.18 6.88
C LYS A 31 10.48 -4.90 7.01
N PRO A 32 9.61 -5.50 6.17
CA PRO A 32 8.17 -5.30 6.28
C PRO A 32 7.61 -5.86 7.59
N ASP A 33 6.72 -5.11 8.22
CA ASP A 33 5.89 -5.55 9.33
C ASP A 33 4.64 -6.25 8.80
N TYR A 34 4.77 -7.55 8.58
CA TYR A 34 3.67 -8.40 8.13
C TYR A 34 2.55 -8.55 9.17
N SER A 35 2.80 -8.23 10.44
CA SER A 35 1.77 -8.31 11.50
C SER A 35 0.78 -7.15 11.38
N HIS A 36 1.26 -5.99 10.93
CA HIS A 36 0.44 -4.80 10.67
C HIS A 36 -0.43 -4.95 9.41
N LEU A 37 -0.10 -5.89 8.52
CA LEU A 37 -0.80 -6.14 7.25
C LEU A 37 -1.85 -7.27 7.34
N ARG A 38 -2.08 -7.82 8.54
CA ARG A 38 -2.99 -8.96 8.78
C ARG A 38 -4.42 -8.55 9.11
#